data_AF-A0A7S1PIA2-F1
#
_entry.id   AF-A0A7S1PIA2-F1
#
_cell.length_a   1.000
_cell.length_b   1.000
_cell.length_c   1.000
_cell.angle_alpha   90.00
_cell.angle_beta   90.00
_cell.angle_gamma   90.00
#
_symmetry.space_group_name_H-M   'P 1'
#
loop_
_entity.id
_entity.type
_entity.pdbx_description
1 polymer ?
#
loop_
_entity_poly.entity_id
_entity_poly.type
_entity_poly.pdbx_seq_one_letter_code
_entity_poly.pdbx_strand_id
1 'polypeptide(L)'
;GATLSYSHGFNIVEEGMKIREDLTVVMVAPKCPGTEVREEYKRGFGVPTLIAVHPENDPNGDGLEIAKAYAAATGGDRAGVLLSSFIAEVKSDLMGEQTILCGMLQTGALLCFDKMVERGVSPGYASKLIQ
;
A
#
# COMPACT_ATOMS: atom_id res chain seq x y z
N GLY A 1 7.88 4.84 -25.27
CA GLY A 1 6.77 5.81 -25.27
C GLY A 1 6.74 6.56 -23.96
N ALA A 2 5.55 6.93 -23.46
CA ALA A 2 5.38 7.49 -22.12
C ALA A 2 5.38 6.37 -21.04
N THR A 3 5.35 6.76 -19.76
CA THR A 3 5.24 5.84 -18.62
C THR A 3 3.89 5.96 -17.94
N LEU A 4 3.25 4.83 -17.67
CA LEU A 4 2.03 4.73 -16.86
C LEU A 4 2.41 4.16 -15.48
N SER A 5 2.15 4.93 -14.43
CA SER A 5 2.43 4.50 -13.05
C SER A 5 1.14 4.17 -12.31
N TYR A 6 1.16 3.07 -11.56
CA TYR A 6 0.15 2.73 -10.57
C TYR A 6 0.71 2.88 -9.14
N SER A 7 -0.16 3.01 -8.14
CA SER A 7 0.20 2.86 -6.72
C SER A 7 -0.40 1.62 -6.07
N HIS A 8 -1.10 0.80 -6.86
CA HIS A 8 -1.59 -0.53 -6.51
C HIS A 8 -1.77 -1.34 -7.79
N GLY A 9 -1.47 -2.64 -7.75
CA GLY A 9 -1.42 -3.49 -8.95
C GLY A 9 -2.77 -4.08 -9.40
N PHE A 10 -3.86 -3.85 -8.66
CA PHE A 10 -5.16 -4.54 -8.87
C PHE A 10 -5.61 -4.60 -10.33
N ASN A 11 -5.59 -3.46 -11.02
CA ASN A 11 -6.07 -3.35 -12.39
C ASN A 11 -5.23 -4.18 -13.39
N ILE A 12 -3.93 -4.34 -13.13
CA ILE A 12 -3.04 -5.14 -13.97
C ILE A 12 -3.21 -6.64 -13.66
N VAL A 13 -3.35 -7.00 -12.38
CA VAL A 13 -3.29 -8.40 -11.92
C VAL A 13 -4.66 -9.08 -11.87
N GLU A 14 -5.66 -8.46 -11.22
CA GLU A 14 -6.97 -9.09 -11.04
C GLU A 14 -7.90 -8.84 -12.24
N GLU A 15 -7.91 -7.61 -12.76
CA GLU A 15 -8.74 -7.25 -13.92
C GLU A 15 -8.09 -7.65 -15.25
N GLY A 16 -6.78 -7.91 -15.27
CA GLY A 16 -6.04 -8.30 -16.47
C GLY A 16 -6.00 -7.20 -17.54
N MET A 17 -5.95 -5.93 -17.12
CA MET A 17 -5.94 -4.79 -18.03
C MET A 17 -4.76 -4.86 -19.01
N LYS A 18 -5.07 -4.78 -20.30
CA LYS A 18 -4.05 -4.74 -21.36
C LYS A 18 -3.61 -3.30 -21.61
N ILE A 19 -2.32 -3.04 -21.45
CA ILE A 19 -1.71 -1.74 -21.72
C ILE A 19 -1.01 -1.77 -23.08
N ARG A 20 -1.07 -0.66 -23.80
CA ARG A 20 -0.42 -0.47 -25.10
C ARG A 20 1.10 -0.76 -25.00
N GLU A 21 1.64 -1.51 -25.94
CA GLU A 21 3.00 -2.09 -25.88
C GLU A 21 4.15 -1.07 -25.88
N ASP A 22 3.92 0.15 -26.38
CA ASP A 22 4.94 1.23 -26.40
C ASP A 22 5.06 1.99 -25.08
N LEU A 23 4.22 1.68 -24.09
CA LEU A 23 4.24 2.31 -22.76
C LEU A 23 5.03 1.46 -21.77
N THR A 24 5.86 2.12 -20.97
CA THR A 24 6.48 1.51 -19.78
C THR A 24 5.45 1.55 -18.63
N VAL A 25 5.26 0.44 -17.91
CA VAL A 25 4.32 0.36 -16.77
C VAL A 25 5.07 0.05 -15.49
N VAL A 26 4.94 0.95 -14.52
CA VAL A 26 5.61 0.86 -13.21
C VAL A 26 4.62 0.97 -12.08
N MET A 27 5.04 0.55 -10.89
CA MET A 27 4.29 0.75 -9.65
C MET A 27 5.19 1.34 -8.58
N VAL A 28 4.64 2.31 -7.84
CA VAL A 28 5.22 2.89 -6.63
C VAL A 28 4.11 2.93 -5.58
N ALA A 29 4.18 2.02 -4.60
CA ALA A 29 3.13 1.76 -3.62
C ALA A 29 3.62 2.06 -2.19
N PRO A 30 3.41 3.29 -1.69
CA PRO A 30 3.66 3.63 -0.29
C PRO A 30 2.76 2.82 0.65
N LYS A 31 3.30 2.33 1.76
CA LYS A 31 2.55 1.49 2.73
C LYS A 31 2.01 2.28 3.92
N CYS A 32 1.37 3.41 3.60
CA CYS A 32 0.70 4.32 4.55
C CYS A 32 -0.43 5.10 3.84
N PRO A 33 -1.39 5.69 4.58
CA PRO A 33 -2.33 6.66 4.04
C PRO A 33 -1.62 7.86 3.41
N GLY A 34 -2.21 8.46 2.37
CA GLY A 34 -1.59 9.57 1.64
C GLY A 34 -1.27 10.82 2.48
N THR A 35 -2.04 11.06 3.55
CA THR A 35 -1.75 12.14 4.51
C THR A 35 -0.43 11.90 5.24
N GLU A 36 -0.18 10.66 5.67
CA GLU A 36 1.05 10.28 6.36
C GLU A 36 2.25 10.32 5.41
N VAL A 37 2.11 9.87 4.16
CA VAL A 37 3.15 10.04 3.12
C VAL A 37 3.62 11.50 3.06
N ARG A 38 2.68 12.46 3.08
CA ARG A 38 3.00 13.89 3.02
C ARG A 38 3.61 14.41 4.33
N GLU A 39 3.06 14.06 5.48
CA GLU A 39 3.56 14.55 6.77
C GLU A 39 4.97 14.03 7.05
N GLU A 40 5.22 12.76 6.76
CA GLU A 40 6.54 12.13 6.85
C GLU A 40 7.57 12.80 5.93
N TYR A 41 7.17 13.08 4.69
CA TYR A 41 8.02 13.81 3.75
C TYR A 41 8.39 15.21 4.26
N LYS A 42 7.41 15.97 4.78
CA LYS A 42 7.60 17.34 5.28
C LYS A 42 8.60 17.41 6.43
N ARG A 43 8.66 16.38 7.28
CA ARG A 43 9.60 16.29 8.40
C ARG A 43 10.98 15.74 8.01
N GLY A 44 11.26 15.60 6.70
CA GLY A 44 12.55 15.12 6.19
C GLY A 44 12.71 13.60 6.19
N PHE A 45 11.62 12.86 6.41
CA PHE A 45 11.59 11.39 6.37
C PHE A 45 10.75 10.92 5.17
N GLY A 46 10.19 9.71 5.24
CA GLY A 46 9.28 9.14 4.26
C GLY A 46 8.58 7.90 4.81
N VAL A 47 7.95 7.12 3.94
CA VAL A 47 7.26 5.88 4.34
C VAL A 47 7.79 4.69 3.56
N PRO A 48 7.81 3.47 4.15
CA PRO A 48 8.17 2.27 3.44
C PRO A 48 7.37 2.14 2.13
N THR A 49 8.06 1.84 1.04
CA THR A 49 7.47 1.87 -0.30
C THR A 49 7.86 0.61 -1.08
N LEU A 50 6.89 -0.02 -1.75
CA LEU A 50 7.17 -1.08 -2.72
C LEU A 50 7.28 -0.48 -4.12
N ILE A 51 8.20 -1.01 -4.93
CA ILE A 51 8.27 -0.69 -6.36
C ILE A 51 8.20 -1.96 -7.21
N ALA A 52 7.66 -1.83 -8.42
CA ALA A 52 7.63 -2.91 -9.40
C ALA A 52 7.63 -2.37 -10.83
N VAL A 53 8.05 -3.21 -11.77
CA VAL A 53 7.92 -2.99 -13.22
C VAL A 53 7.05 -4.12 -13.77
N HIS A 54 6.10 -3.79 -14.65
CA HIS A 54 5.27 -4.82 -15.29
C HIS A 54 6.09 -5.51 -16.38
N PRO A 55 6.32 -6.85 -16.31
CA PRO A 55 7.24 -7.53 -17.22
C PRO A 55 6.90 -7.41 -18.70
N GLU A 56 5.61 -7.32 -19.03
CA GLU A 56 5.15 -7.21 -20.43
C GLU A 56 5.23 -5.78 -20.99
N ASN A 57 5.50 -4.78 -20.13
CA ASN A 57 5.47 -3.37 -20.49
C ASN A 57 6.70 -2.62 -19.96
N ASP A 58 7.87 -2.98 -20.49
CA ASP A 58 9.11 -2.20 -20.32
C ASP A 58 9.93 -2.15 -21.63
N PRO A 59 9.38 -1.54 -22.69
CA PRO A 59 9.99 -1.60 -24.03
C PRO A 59 11.35 -0.90 -24.13
N ASN A 60 11.64 0.05 -23.23
CA ASN A 60 12.91 0.77 -23.20
C ASN A 60 13.91 0.17 -22.19
N GLY A 61 13.48 -0.73 -21.30
CA GLY A 61 14.29 -1.24 -20.20
C GLY A 61 14.63 -0.20 -19.12
N ASP A 62 13.85 0.89 -19.04
CA ASP A 62 14.07 2.01 -18.13
C ASP A 62 13.11 2.03 -16.93
N GLY A 63 12.15 1.09 -16.88
CA GLY A 63 11.08 1.07 -15.88
C GLY A 63 11.58 1.05 -14.44
N LEU A 64 12.65 0.31 -14.14
CA LEU A 64 13.16 0.24 -12.77
C LEU A 64 13.79 1.56 -12.32
N GLU A 65 14.53 2.25 -13.19
CA GLU A 65 15.12 3.54 -12.84
C GLU A 65 14.05 4.62 -12.68
N ILE A 66 12.99 4.58 -13.50
CA ILE A 66 11.83 5.45 -13.34
C ILE A 66 11.13 5.19 -12.00
N ALA A 67 10.88 3.93 -11.65
CA ALA A 67 10.24 3.57 -10.38
C ALA A 67 11.07 3.98 -9.16
N LYS A 68 12.40 3.78 -9.20
CA LYS A 68 13.33 4.23 -8.15
C LYS A 68 13.33 5.74 -8.01
N ALA A 69 13.44 6.47 -9.12
CA ALA A 69 13.43 7.94 -9.11
C ALA A 69 12.12 8.48 -8.54
N TYR A 70 10.99 7.87 -8.90
CA TYR A 70 9.69 8.27 -8.37
C TYR A 70 9.56 7.95 -6.87
N ALA A 71 9.95 6.75 -6.42
CA ALA A 71 9.97 6.41 -4.99
C ALA A 71 10.86 7.35 -4.16
N ALA A 72 12.01 7.76 -4.70
CA ALA A 72 12.88 8.74 -4.04
C ALA A 72 12.24 10.15 -4.01
N ALA A 73 11.56 10.56 -5.08
CA ALA A 73 10.89 11.85 -5.15
C ALA A 73 9.75 11.98 -4.12
N THR A 74 9.10 10.86 -3.76
CA THR A 74 8.09 10.80 -2.69
C THR A 74 8.70 10.55 -1.30
N GLY A 75 10.03 10.41 -1.20
CA GLY A 75 10.78 10.21 0.03
C GLY A 75 10.83 8.77 0.54
N GLY A 76 10.32 7.78 -0.23
CA GLY A 76 10.31 6.37 0.18
C GLY A 76 11.72 5.81 0.41
N ASP A 77 12.72 6.32 -0.30
CA ASP A 77 14.14 5.96 -0.14
C ASP A 77 14.67 6.25 1.28
N ARG A 78 14.08 7.23 1.98
CA ARG A 78 14.47 7.61 3.35
C ARG A 78 13.98 6.61 4.40
N ALA A 79 12.94 5.85 4.10
CA ALA A 79 12.34 4.86 4.99
C ALA A 79 12.53 3.40 4.54
N GLY A 80 13.00 3.20 3.31
CA GLY A 80 13.26 1.89 2.70
C GLY A 80 12.33 1.58 1.54
N VAL A 81 12.93 1.14 0.44
CA VAL A 81 12.22 0.74 -0.78
C VAL A 81 12.49 -0.73 -1.08
N LEU A 82 11.45 -1.53 -1.25
CA LEU A 82 11.59 -2.94 -1.62
C LEU A 82 11.20 -3.13 -3.08
N LEU A 83 12.08 -3.79 -3.83
CA LEU A 83 11.76 -4.29 -5.15
C LEU A 83 10.82 -5.51 -5.03
N SER A 84 9.67 -5.42 -5.68
CA SER A 84 8.62 -6.43 -5.68
C SER A 84 8.14 -6.69 -7.12
N SER A 85 6.97 -7.32 -7.25
CA SER A 85 6.24 -7.46 -8.51
C SER A 85 4.78 -7.01 -8.33
N PHE A 86 4.11 -6.70 -9.44
CA PHE A 86 2.67 -6.42 -9.43
C PHE A 86 1.88 -7.54 -8.74
N ILE A 87 2.19 -8.80 -9.06
CA ILE A 87 1.51 -9.97 -8.48
C ILE A 87 1.74 -10.07 -6.97
N ALA A 88 2.99 -9.96 -6.52
CA ALA A 88 3.31 -10.12 -5.11
C ALA A 88 2.69 -9.00 -4.26
N GLU A 89 2.72 -7.76 -4.76
CA GLU A 89 2.04 -6.63 -4.12
C GLU A 89 0.55 -6.89 -3.98
N VAL A 90 -0.17 -7.17 -5.08
CA VAL A 90 -1.63 -7.35 -5.03
C VAL A 90 -2.05 -8.49 -4.12
N LYS A 91 -1.43 -9.66 -4.25
CA LYS A 91 -1.85 -10.82 -3.46
C LYS A 91 -1.56 -10.66 -1.98
N SER A 92 -0.45 -10.00 -1.61
CA SER A 92 -0.14 -9.74 -0.21
C SER A 92 -0.98 -8.61 0.38
N ASP A 93 -1.25 -7.56 -0.40
CA ASP A 93 -2.03 -6.39 0.01
C ASP A 93 -3.48 -6.79 0.30
N LEU A 94 -4.17 -7.42 -0.66
CA LEU A 94 -5.56 -7.86 -0.52
C LEU A 94 -5.75 -8.84 0.66
N MET A 95 -4.82 -9.77 0.84
CA MET A 95 -4.86 -10.69 1.99
C MET A 95 -4.67 -9.93 3.31
N GLY A 96 -3.71 -9.01 3.36
CA GLY A 96 -3.39 -8.24 4.55
C GLY A 96 -4.54 -7.34 5.00
N GLU A 97 -5.12 -6.57 4.08
CA GLU A 97 -6.21 -5.64 4.39
C GLU A 97 -7.50 -6.35 4.81
N GLN A 98 -7.89 -7.41 4.10
CA GLN A 98 -9.12 -8.15 4.41
C GLN A 98 -9.02 -8.89 5.75
N THR A 99 -7.81 -9.29 6.14
CA THR A 99 -7.57 -10.04 7.38
C THR A 99 -7.00 -9.15 8.47
N ILE A 100 -5.69 -9.16 8.68
CA ILE A 100 -5.07 -8.64 9.90
C ILE A 100 -5.12 -7.11 10.03
N LEU A 101 -5.09 -6.36 8.93
CA LEU A 101 -5.01 -4.90 9.00
C LEU A 101 -6.36 -4.23 9.22
N CYS A 102 -7.43 -4.70 8.55
CA CYS A 102 -8.76 -4.08 8.69
C CYS A 102 -9.77 -5.05 9.32
N GLY A 103 -9.99 -6.21 8.68
CA GLY A 103 -11.05 -7.14 9.09
C GLY A 103 -10.97 -7.58 10.54
N MET A 104 -9.79 -8.03 10.97
CA MET A 104 -9.53 -8.50 12.33
C MET A 104 -9.56 -7.37 13.35
N LEU A 105 -8.96 -6.21 13.06
CA LEU A 105 -8.93 -5.10 14.02
C LEU A 105 -10.34 -4.52 14.22
N GLN A 106 -11.12 -4.34 13.16
CA GLN A 106 -12.50 -3.89 13.27
C GLN A 106 -13.37 -4.91 14.02
N THR A 107 -13.30 -6.19 13.64
CA THR A 107 -14.10 -7.24 14.28
C THR A 107 -13.71 -7.42 15.74
N GLY A 108 -12.40 -7.43 16.03
CA GLY A 108 -11.88 -7.53 17.38
C GLY A 108 -12.31 -6.36 18.26
N ALA A 109 -12.26 -5.13 17.74
CA ALA A 109 -12.72 -3.95 18.45
C ALA A 109 -14.20 -4.07 18.87
N LEU A 110 -15.07 -4.50 17.96
CA LEU A 110 -16.50 -4.70 18.22
C LEU A 110 -16.73 -5.81 19.26
N LEU A 111 -16.16 -7.01 19.04
CA LEU A 111 -16.35 -8.15 19.93
C LEU A 111 -15.81 -7.89 21.35
N CYS A 112 -14.64 -7.26 21.46
CA CYS A 112 -14.06 -6.94 22.75
C CYS A 112 -14.86 -5.86 23.49
N PHE A 113 -15.35 -4.84 22.78
CA PHE A 113 -16.24 -3.83 23.36
C PHE A 113 -17.53 -4.46 23.89
N ASP A 114 -18.24 -5.22 23.04
CA ASP A 114 -19.50 -5.87 23.40
C ASP A 114 -19.31 -6.80 24.61
N LYS A 115 -18.21 -7.58 24.61
CA LYS A 115 -17.92 -8.49 25.72
C LYS A 115 -17.61 -7.77 27.02
N MET A 116 -16.98 -6.60 26.98
CA MET A 116 -16.75 -5.80 28.18
C MET A 116 -18.04 -5.23 28.74
N VAL A 117 -18.91 -4.70 27.87
CA VAL A 117 -20.21 -4.17 28.27
C VAL A 117 -21.10 -5.27 28.86
N GLU A 118 -21.11 -6.46 28.24
CA GLU A 118 -21.81 -7.66 28.75
C GLU A 118 -21.33 -8.02 30.18
N ARG A 119 -20.05 -7.81 30.49
CA ARG A 119 -19.46 -8.09 31.80
C ARG A 119 -19.58 -6.92 32.80
N GLY A 120 -20.34 -5.89 32.48
CA GLY A 120 -20.62 -4.76 33.37
C GLY A 120 -19.56 -3.65 33.37
N VAL A 121 -18.62 -3.66 32.43
CA VAL A 121 -17.69 -2.53 32.23
C VAL A 121 -18.48 -1.36 31.62
N SER A 122 -18.25 -0.14 32.11
CA SER A 122 -18.95 1.03 31.56
C SER A 122 -18.59 1.24 30.08
N PRO A 123 -19.58 1.54 29.20
CA PRO A 123 -19.33 1.72 27.77
C PRO A 123 -18.26 2.78 27.46
N GLY A 124 -18.23 3.88 28.22
CA GLY A 124 -17.25 4.94 28.04
C GLY A 124 -15.81 4.48 28.33
N TYR A 125 -15.61 3.64 29.35
CA TYR A 125 -14.29 3.07 29.64
C TYR A 125 -13.92 1.98 28.63
N ALA A 126 -14.88 1.11 28.27
CA ALA A 126 -14.68 0.06 27.29
C ALA A 126 -14.25 0.61 25.92
N SER A 127 -14.93 1.65 25.43
CA SER A 127 -14.57 2.30 24.16
C SER A 127 -13.17 2.91 24.21
N LYS A 128 -12.81 3.57 25.32
CA LYS A 128 -11.49 4.16 25.50
C LYS A 128 -10.37 3.12 25.62
N LEU A 129 -10.67 1.92 26.11
CA LEU A 129 -9.67 0.84 26.20
C LEU A 129 -9.37 0.20 24.84
N ILE A 130 -10.33 0.21 23.92
CA ILE A 130 -10.20 -0.38 22.58
C ILE A 130 -9.52 0.58 21.58
N GLN A 131 -9.72 1.89 21.75
CA GLN A 131 -9.03 2.93 20.98
C GLN A 131 -7.56 3.03 21.35
#